data_AF-A0A6P2D280-F1
#
_entry.id   AF-A0A6P2D280-F1
#
_cell.length_a   1.000
_cell.length_b   1.000
_cell.length_c   1.000
_cell.angle_alpha   90.00
_cell.angle_beta   90.00
_cell.angle_gamma   90.00
#
_symmetry.space_group_name_H-M   'P 1'
#
loop_
_entity.id
_entity.type
_entity.pdbx_description
1 polymer ?
#
loop_
_entity_poly.entity_id
_entity_poly.type
_entity_poly.pdbx_seq_one_letter_code
_entity_poly.pdbx_strand_id
1 'polypeptide(L)'
;MDNLVCHKPVAVTQALEAVGGTVLYLPPYNPDLNPIELAFSTLKELLRSAGARPLDRLWGFLGRVLDAFAPDECRRYIQHCGYEIHAATMTPNRD
;
A
#
# COMPACT_ATOMS: atom_id res chain seq x y z
N MET A 1 -2.58 8.83 0.00
CA MET A 1 -3.11 8.61 1.36
C MET A 1 -4.56 9.04 1.38
N ASP A 2 -5.42 8.29 2.06
CA ASP A 2 -6.82 8.70 2.24
C ASP A 2 -6.92 9.97 3.12
N ASN A 3 -8.15 10.47 3.29
CA ASN A 3 -8.42 11.71 4.02
C ASN A 3 -8.60 11.56 5.54
N LEU A 4 -8.20 10.43 6.12
CA LEU A 4 -8.29 10.22 7.57
C LEU A 4 -7.51 11.31 8.32
N VAL A 5 -8.07 11.80 9.42
CA VAL A 5 -7.52 12.95 10.17
C VAL A 5 -6.09 12.69 10.65
N CYS A 6 -5.73 11.44 10.95
CA CYS A 6 -4.37 11.09 11.37
C CYS A 6 -3.31 11.22 10.25
N HIS A 7 -3.70 11.33 8.98
CA HIS A 7 -2.78 11.54 7.86
C HIS A 7 -2.45 13.01 7.62
N LYS A 8 -3.24 13.93 8.18
CA LYS A 8 -3.16 15.38 7.92
C LYS A 8 -2.20 16.19 8.80
N PRO A 9 -1.65 15.71 9.94
CA PRO A 9 -0.66 16.50 10.67
C PRO A 9 0.53 16.84 9.79
N VAL A 10 0.99 18.10 9.85
CA VAL A 10 2.13 18.60 9.04
C VAL A 10 3.38 17.74 9.22
N ALA A 11 3.60 17.20 10.43
CA ALA A 11 4.71 16.31 10.72
C ALA A 11 4.73 15.04 9.86
N VAL A 12 3.56 14.53 9.43
CA VAL A 12 3.46 13.36 8.53
C VAL A 12 4.01 13.72 7.15
N THR A 13 3.53 14.82 6.57
CA THR A 13 4.02 15.30 5.26
C THR A 13 5.52 15.59 5.30
N GLN A 14 5.99 16.29 6.33
CA GLN A 14 7.41 16.61 6.50
C GLN A 14 8.29 15.35 6.61
N ALA A 15 7.83 14.33 7.34
CA ALA A 15 8.57 13.07 7.45
C ALA A 15 8.67 12.32 6.12
N LEU A 16 7.61 12.36 5.30
CA LEU A 16 7.59 11.73 3.98
C LEU A 16 8.46 12.49 2.96
N GLU A 17 8.40 13.82 2.97
CA GLU A 17 9.21 14.67 2.09
C GLU A 17 10.71 14.60 2.45
N ALA A 18 11.05 14.47 3.73
CA ALA A 18 12.44 14.32 4.19
C ALA A 18 13.14 13.06 3.64
N VAL A 19 12.39 12.03 3.24
CA VAL A 19 12.91 10.82 2.58
C VAL A 19 12.76 10.84 1.05
N GLY A 20 12.44 12.01 0.48
CA GLY A 20 12.24 12.19 -0.97
C GLY A 20 10.90 11.68 -1.48
N GLY A 21 9.94 11.40 -0.58
CA GLY A 21 8.58 11.01 -0.95
C GLY A 21 7.72 12.22 -1.33
N THR A 22 6.73 11.97 -2.19
CA THR A 22 5.68 12.96 -2.51
C THR A 22 4.35 12.50 -1.90
N VAL A 23 3.64 13.41 -1.25
CA VAL A 23 2.34 13.11 -0.64
C VAL A 23 1.21 13.45 -1.60
N LEU A 24 0.43 12.43 -1.98
CA LEU A 24 -0.82 12.58 -2.72
C LEU A 24 -2.00 12.25 -1.81
N TYR A 25 -2.90 13.20 -1.58
CA TYR A 25 -4.16 12.96 -0.89
C TYR A 25 -5.26 12.56 -1.88
N LEU A 26 -5.99 11.50 -1.56
CA LEU A 26 -7.10 11.05 -2.38
C LEU A 26 -8.32 11.97 -2.23
N PRO A 27 -9.16 12.15 -3.25
CA PRO A 27 -10.47 12.78 -3.09
C PRO A 27 -11.33 12.06 -2.02
N PRO A 28 -12.19 12.78 -1.28
CA PRO A 28 -13.07 12.17 -0.29
C PRO A 28 -13.98 11.11 -0.92
N TYR A 29 -14.11 9.95 -0.26
CA TYR A 29 -14.98 8.84 -0.68
C TYR A 29 -14.68 8.23 -2.05
N ASN A 30 -13.43 8.29 -2.51
CA ASN A 30 -12.97 7.64 -3.74
C ASN A 30 -12.08 6.42 -3.46
N PRO A 31 -12.64 5.31 -2.95
CA PRO A 31 -11.88 4.10 -2.66
C PRO A 31 -11.27 3.48 -3.93
N ASP A 32 -11.88 3.70 -5.10
CA ASP A 32 -11.39 3.20 -6.40
C ASP A 32 -10.02 3.78 -6.77
N LEU A 33 -9.62 4.90 -6.16
CA LEU A 33 -8.31 5.52 -6.33
C LEU A 33 -7.29 5.04 -5.28
N ASN A 34 -7.63 4.05 -4.45
CA ASN A 34 -6.76 3.57 -3.38
C ASN A 34 -6.28 2.14 -3.64
N PRO A 35 -5.07 1.93 -4.18
CA PRO A 35 -4.57 0.59 -4.54
C PRO A 35 -4.55 -0.42 -3.39
N ILE A 36 -4.43 0.05 -2.14
CA ILE A 36 -4.42 -0.83 -0.97
C ILE A 36 -5.76 -1.54 -0.76
N GLU A 37 -6.87 -0.98 -1.25
CA GLU A 37 -8.19 -1.62 -1.13
C GLU A 37 -8.26 -2.92 -1.93
N LEU A 38 -7.64 -2.97 -3.12
CA LEU A 38 -7.52 -4.18 -3.93
C LEU A 38 -6.69 -5.25 -3.20
N ALA A 39 -5.53 -4.84 -2.66
CA ALA A 39 -4.69 -5.75 -1.88
C ALA A 39 -5.41 -6.26 -0.63
N PHE A 40 -6.18 -5.40 0.05
CA PHE A 40 -6.96 -5.76 1.23
C PHE A 40 -8.15 -6.67 0.90
N SER A 41 -8.74 -6.58 -0.30
CA SER A 41 -9.74 -7.55 -0.74
C SER A 41 -9.15 -8.95 -0.79
N THR A 42 -8.02 -9.11 -1.49
CA THR A 42 -7.28 -10.39 -1.58
C THR A 42 -6.85 -10.89 -0.20
N LEU A 43 -6.30 -10.01 0.65
CA LEU A 43 -5.90 -10.36 2.01
C LEU A 43 -7.08 -10.87 2.85
N LYS A 44 -8.24 -10.20 2.79
CA LYS A 44 -9.45 -10.60 3.52
C LYS A 44 -9.95 -11.97 3.05
N GLU A 45 -9.87 -12.27 1.76
CA GLU A 45 -10.21 -13.60 1.22
C GLU A 45 -9.29 -14.70 1.75
N LEU A 46 -7.98 -14.47 1.74
CA LEU A 46 -6.98 -15.39 2.30
C LEU A 46 -7.16 -15.60 3.80
N LEU A 47 -7.48 -14.54 4.54
CA LEU A 47 -7.78 -14.62 5.97
C LEU A 47 -9.04 -15.45 6.25
N ARG A 48 -10.10 -15.25 5.46
CA ARG A 48 -11.35 -16.02 5.59
C ARG A 48 -11.13 -17.50 5.29
N SER A 49 -10.33 -17.82 4.27
CA SER A 49 -10.04 -19.21 3.91
C SER A 49 -9.15 -19.91 4.95
N ALA A 50 -8.21 -19.19 5.57
CA ALA A 50 -7.32 -19.75 6.58
C ALA A 50 -8.01 -20.08 7.92
N GLY A 51 -9.10 -19.38 8.26
CA GLY A 51 -9.88 -19.66 9.48
C GLY A 51 -9.12 -19.50 10.80
N ALA A 52 -7.94 -18.87 10.80
CA ALA A 52 -7.11 -18.66 11.99
C ALA A 52 -7.78 -17.66 12.94
N ARG A 53 -8.04 -18.08 14.19
CA ARG A 53 -8.71 -17.25 15.21
C ARG A 53 -7.79 -16.79 16.34
N PRO A 54 -6.83 -17.61 16.83
CA PRO A 54 -5.88 -17.15 17.84
C PRO A 54 -4.98 -16.04 17.30
N LEU A 55 -4.74 -15.01 18.10
CA LEU A 55 -4.02 -13.80 17.69
C LEU A 55 -2.58 -14.10 17.24
N ASP A 56 -1.88 -14.98 17.95
CA ASP A 56 -0.53 -15.46 17.60
C ASP A 56 -0.50 -16.15 16.24
N ARG A 57 -1.50 -17.00 15.96
CA ARG A 57 -1.63 -17.68 14.68
C ARG A 57 -2.00 -16.73 13.56
N LEU A 58 -2.84 -15.73 13.85
CA LEU A 58 -3.19 -14.67 12.90
C LEU A 58 -1.95 -13.85 12.52
N TRP A 59 -1.14 -13.44 13.49
CA TRP A 59 0.12 -12.73 13.21
C TRP A 59 1.08 -13.56 12.37
N GLY A 60 1.30 -14.82 12.74
CA GLY A 60 2.15 -15.72 11.96
C GLY A 60 1.61 -15.96 10.54
N PHE A 61 0.30 -16.03 10.37
CA PHE A 61 -0.33 -16.14 9.06
C PHE A 61 -0.17 -14.86 8.24
N LEU A 62 -0.41 -13.69 8.83
CA LEU A 62 -0.22 -12.39 8.19
C LEU A 62 1.21 -12.21 7.70
N GLY A 63 2.22 -12.64 8.47
CA GLY A 63 3.62 -12.59 8.01
C GLY A 63 3.85 -13.40 6.73
N ARG A 64 3.32 -14.63 6.66
CA ARG A 64 3.49 -15.51 5.49
C ARG A 64 2.63 -15.11 4.30
N VAL A 65 1.44 -14.58 4.52
CA VAL A 65 0.51 -14.25 3.43
C VAL A 65 1.00 -13.06 2.62
N LEU A 66 1.87 -12.22 3.17
CA LEU A 66 2.49 -11.12 2.43
C LEU A 66 3.34 -11.63 1.26
N ASP A 67 3.91 -12.84 1.35
CA ASP A 67 4.66 -13.46 0.24
C ASP A 67 3.77 -13.78 -0.97
N ALA A 68 2.45 -13.80 -0.81
CA ALA A 68 1.51 -13.99 -1.90
C ALA A 68 1.34 -12.73 -2.79
N PHE A 69 1.79 -11.55 -2.32
CA PHE A 69 1.66 -10.28 -3.02
C PHE A 69 2.90 -9.99 -3.86
N ALA A 70 3.02 -10.70 -4.99
CA ALA A 70 4.14 -10.54 -5.90
C ALA A 70 4.26 -9.08 -6.44
N PRO A 71 5.48 -8.59 -6.73
CA PRO A 71 5.67 -7.22 -7.22
C PRO A 71 4.81 -6.85 -8.45
N ASP A 72 4.63 -7.79 -9.39
CA ASP A 72 3.82 -7.56 -10.59
C ASP A 72 2.32 -7.52 -10.31
N GLU A 73 1.86 -8.21 -9.27
CA GLU A 73 0.48 -8.12 -8.76
C GLU A 73 0.25 -6.72 -8.16
N CYS A 74 1.16 -6.27 -7.29
CA CYS A 74 1.10 -4.94 -6.68
C CYS A 74 1.14 -3.82 -7.75
N ARG A 75 1.96 -3.97 -8.79
CA ARG A 75 1.99 -3.05 -9.93
C ARG A 75 0.62 -2.96 -10.62
N ARG A 76 -0.04 -4.10 -10.84
CA ARG A 76 -1.38 -4.15 -11.45
C ARG A 76 -2.43 -3.45 -10.59
N TYR A 77 -2.37 -3.54 -9.26
CA TYR A 77 -3.29 -2.81 -8.38
C TYR A 77 -3.14 -1.29 -8.52
N ILE A 78 -1.90 -0.81 -8.59
CA ILE A 78 -1.61 0.62 -8.75
C ILE A 78 -2.10 1.11 -10.13
N GLN A 79 -1.83 0.34 -11.18
CA GLN A 79 -2.30 0.65 -12.55
C GLN A 79 -3.83 0.61 -12.66
N HIS A 80 -4.49 -0.32 -11.97
CA HIS A 80 -5.95 -0.41 -11.95
C HIS A 80 -6.61 0.86 -11.42
N CYS A 81 -5.97 1.53 -10.45
CA CYS A 81 -6.43 2.81 -9.91
C CYS A 81 -6.07 4.02 -10.81
N GLY A 82 -5.51 3.79 -12.01
CA GLY A 82 -5.17 4.85 -12.97
C GLY A 82 -3.80 5.50 -12.78
N TYR A 83 -2.92 4.93 -11.95
CA TYR A 83 -1.58 5.46 -11.73
C TYR A 83 -0.56 4.82 -12.69
N GLU A 84 0.28 5.66 -13.29
CA GLU A 84 1.44 5.20 -14.06
C GLU A 84 2.63 4.93 -13.13
N ILE A 85 3.18 3.72 -13.21
CA ILE A 85 4.44 3.40 -12.52
C ILE A 85 5.56 3.48 -13.53
N HIS A 86 6.23 4.63 -13.59
CA HIS A 86 7.50 4.73 -14.28
C HIS A 86 8.56 4.02 -13.44
N ALA A 87 9.36 3.17 -14.08
CA ALA A 87 10.58 2.70 -13.45
C ALA A 87 11.43 3.93 -13.11
N ALA A 88 11.77 4.12 -11.84
CA ALA A 88 12.71 5.16 -11.46
C ALA A 88 13.96 4.98 -12.33
N THR A 89 14.28 5.98 -13.15
CA THR A 89 15.54 6.01 -13.86
C THR A 89 16.59 6.12 -12.76
N MET A 90 17.20 5.00 -12.37
CA MET A 90 18.41 5.03 -11.56
C MET A 90 19.48 5.68 -12.43
N THR A 91 19.61 7.01 -12.38
CA THR A 91 20.85 7.65 -12.75
C THR A 91 21.87 7.25 -11.68
N PRO A 92 22.96 6.56 -12.03
CA PRO A 92 24.02 6.30 -11.08
C PRO A 92 24.56 7.67 -10.63
N ASN A 93 24.52 7.94 -9.33
CA ASN A 93 25.16 9.12 -8.78
C ASN A 93 26.65 9.02 -9.12
N ARG A 94 27.13 9.93 -9.96
CA ARG A 94 28.56 10.19 -10.11
C ARG A 94 28.92 11.12 -8.96
N ASP A 95 29.70 10.61 -8.01
CA ASP A 95 30.76 11.32 -7.28
C ASP A 95 31.75 10.27 -6.76
#